data_AF-A0A967EWW5-F1
#
_entry.id   AF-A0A967EWW5-F1
#
_cell.length_a   1.000
_cell.length_b   1.000
_cell.length_c   1.000
_cell.angle_alpha   90.00
_cell.angle_beta   90.00
_cell.angle_gamma   90.00
#
_symmetry.space_group_name_H-M   'P 1'
#
loop_
_entity.id
_entity.type
_entity.pdbx_description
1 polymer ?
#
loop_
_entity_poly.entity_id
_entity_poly.type
_entity_poly.pdbx_seq_one_letter_code
_entity_poly.pdbx_strand_id
1 'polypeptide(L)' 'MIRLSIVMTAAALALSACGSSTGDRGLSGAGIGAGAGAVVGAVTGLTIVQGAVIGAAAGGLTGALTDEDTIDLGKPFWE' A
#
# COMPACT_ATOMS: atom_id res chain seq x y z
N MET A 1 2.42 20.17 -15.11
CA MET A 1 1.96 19.09 -16.01
C MET A 1 2.69 17.78 -15.73
N ILE A 2 4.01 17.68 -15.88
CA ILE A 2 4.79 16.44 -15.61
C ILE A 2 4.58 15.86 -14.20
N ARG A 3 4.50 16.71 -13.17
CA ARG A 3 4.28 16.27 -11.78
C ARG A 3 2.93 15.57 -11.58
N LEU A 4 1.89 16.01 -12.29
CA LEU A 4 0.55 15.44 -12.21
C LEU A 4 0.51 14.07 -12.88
N SER A 5 1.20 13.94 -14.02
CA SER A 5 1.35 12.67 -14.74
C SER A 5 2.00 11.60 -13.86
N ILE A 6 3.10 11.91 -13.16
CA ILE A 6 3.81 10.96 -12.29
C ILE A 6 2.90 10.45 -11.16
N VAL A 7 2.15 11.35 -10.51
CA VAL A 7 1.21 10.97 -9.44
C VAL A 7 0.12 10.05 -9.98
N MET A 8 -0.41 10.36 -11.16
CA MET A 8 -1.49 9.58 -11.76
C MET A 8 -1.02 8.19 -12.21
N THR A 9 0.21 8.08 -12.74
CA THR A 9 0.83 6.78 -13.08
C THR A 9 1.13 5.98 -11.82
N ALA A 10 1.66 6.61 -10.76
CA ALA A 10 1.92 5.94 -9.49
C ALA A 10 0.62 5.43 -8.83
N ALA A 11 -0.46 6.21 -8.90
CA ALA A 11 -1.77 5.79 -8.40
C ALA A 11 -2.34 4.62 -9.20
N ALA A 12 -2.21 4.62 -10.53
CA ALA A 12 -2.64 3.50 -11.37
C ALA A 12 -1.85 2.21 -11.08
N LEU A 13 -0.53 2.31 -10.88
CA LEU A 13 0.30 1.17 -10.50
C LEU A 13 -0.07 0.65 -9.10
N ALA A 14 -0.31 1.55 -8.14
CA ALA A 14 -0.75 1.17 -6.79
C ALA A 14 -2.10 0.45 -6.80
N LEU A 15 -3.04 0.87 -7.66
CA LEU A 15 -4.32 0.19 -7.87
C LEU A 15 -4.13 -1.22 -8.45
N SER A 16 -3.22 -1.39 -9.40
CA SER A 16 -2.91 -2.71 -10.00
C SER A 16 -2.13 -3.65 -9.07
N ALA A 17 -1.45 -3.10 -8.06
CA ALA A 17 -0.63 -3.85 -7.10
C ALA A 17 -1.44 -4.38 -5.89
N CYS A 18 -2.73 -4.08 -5.83
CA CYS A 18 -3.70 -4.68 -4.92
C CYS A 18 -3.99 -6.13 -5.37
N GLY A 19 -2.94 -6.95 -5.42
CA GLY A 19 -2.98 -8.35 -5.88
C GLY A 19 -3.98 -9.18 -5.09
N SER A 20 -4.48 -10.25 -5.68
CA SER A 20 -5.57 -11.00 -5.07
C SER A 20 -5.14 -11.91 -3.93
N SER A 21 -3.87 -12.30 -3.87
CA SER A 21 -3.36 -13.13 -2.79
C SER A 21 -2.98 -12.31 -1.54
N THR A 22 -3.23 -12.85 -0.36
CA THR A 22 -2.81 -12.28 0.93
C THR A 22 -1.30 -11.99 0.97
N GLY A 23 -0.49 -12.81 0.29
CA GLY A 23 0.96 -12.60 0.16
C GLY A 23 1.32 -11.36 -0.64
N ASP A 24 0.69 -11.16 -1.81
CA ASP A 24 0.91 -9.99 -2.66
C ASP A 24 0.42 -8.71 -1.98
N ARG A 25 -0.69 -8.79 -1.22
CA ARG A 25 -1.23 -7.68 -0.41
C ARG A 25 -0.30 -7.31 0.73
N GLY A 26 0.25 -8.29 1.45
CA GLY A 26 1.25 -8.07 2.48
C GLY A 26 2.53 -7.43 1.91
N LEU A 27 3.03 -7.92 0.78
CA LEU A 27 4.27 -7.41 0.19
C LEU A 27 4.09 -5.99 -0.37
N SER A 28 2.99 -5.73 -1.09
CA SER A 28 2.64 -4.39 -1.57
C SER A 28 2.36 -3.42 -0.43
N GLY A 29 1.63 -3.86 0.60
CA GLY A 29 1.35 -3.08 1.80
C GLY A 29 2.62 -2.71 2.56
N ALA A 30 3.59 -3.62 2.64
CA ALA A 30 4.90 -3.35 3.21
C ALA A 30 5.69 -2.34 2.38
N GLY A 31 5.69 -2.44 1.05
CA GLY A 31 6.38 -1.50 0.16
C GLY A 31 5.82 -0.08 0.24
N ILE A 32 4.50 0.06 0.18
CA ILE A 32 3.81 1.35 0.27
C ILE A 32 3.96 1.94 1.67
N GLY A 33 3.77 1.11 2.70
CA GLY A 33 3.98 1.47 4.09
C GLY A 33 5.41 1.95 4.35
N ALA A 34 6.42 1.32 3.76
CA ALA A 34 7.80 1.76 3.84
C ALA A 34 8.01 3.16 3.25
N GLY A 35 7.47 3.40 2.05
CA GLY A 35 7.59 4.70 1.38
C GLY A 35 6.90 5.82 2.15
N ALA A 36 5.65 5.59 2.58
CA ALA A 36 4.91 6.57 3.39
C ALA A 36 5.57 6.78 4.75
N GLY A 37 5.98 5.71 5.41
CA GLY A 37 6.67 5.73 6.70
C GLY A 37 8.01 6.45 6.63
N ALA A 38 8.77 6.32 5.54
CA ALA A 38 10.00 7.07 5.32
C ALA A 38 9.79 8.58 5.29
N VAL A 39 8.75 9.03 4.56
CA VAL A 39 8.37 10.46 4.48
C VAL A 39 7.90 10.96 5.84
N VAL A 40 7.04 10.20 6.53
CA VAL A 40 6.56 10.55 7.87
C VAL A 40 7.70 10.60 8.88
N GLY A 41 8.62 9.62 8.84
CA GLY A 41 9.80 9.59 9.69
C GLY A 41 10.66 10.83 9.48
N ALA A 42 10.90 11.21 8.22
CA ALA A 42 11.68 12.39 7.87
C ALA A 42 11.10 13.70 8.42
N VAL A 43 9.77 13.84 8.53
CA VAL A 43 9.10 15.06 9.03
C VAL A 43 8.83 15.05 10.53
N THR A 44 8.78 13.88 11.17
CA THR A 44 8.46 13.72 12.60
C THR A 44 9.71 13.68 13.50
N GLY A 45 10.91 13.78 12.92
CA GLY A 45 12.18 13.74 13.66
C GLY A 45 12.70 12.33 13.95
N LEU A 46 12.00 11.29 13.49
CA LEU A 46 12.54 9.93 13.43
C LEU A 46 13.52 9.80 12.26
N THR A 47 14.38 8.78 12.29
CA THR A 47 15.20 8.47 11.12
C THR A 47 14.32 7.97 9.97
N ILE A 48 14.70 8.29 8.73
CA ILE A 48 14.01 7.80 7.52
C ILE A 48 13.88 6.27 7.55
N VAL A 49 14.93 5.59 8.00
CA VAL A 49 14.96 4.12 8.12
C VAL A 49 13.98 3.64 9.19
N GLN A 50 13.92 4.26 10.36
CA GLN A 50 12.92 3.87 11.37
C GLN A 50 11.50 4.08 10.87
N GLY A 51 11.22 5.22 10.25
CA GLY A 51 9.90 5.49 9.66
C GLY A 51 9.54 4.46 8.60
N ALA A 52 10.48 4.13 7.71
CA ALA A 52 10.30 3.12 6.68
C ALA A 52 10.05 1.73 7.26
N VAL A 53 10.83 1.31 8.27
CA VAL A 53 10.67 -0.01 8.89
C VAL A 53 9.32 -0.12 9.61
N ILE A 54 8.94 0.90 10.37
CA ILE A 54 7.65 0.93 11.08
C ILE A 54 6.49 0.89 10.08
N GLY A 55 6.57 1.72 9.03
CA GLY A 55 5.55 1.75 7.99
C GLY A 55 5.48 0.45 7.20
N ALA A 56 6.62 -0.17 6.88
CA ALA A 56 6.67 -1.47 6.21
C ALA A 56 6.08 -2.59 7.05
N ALA A 57 6.41 -2.63 8.34
CA ALA A 57 5.88 -3.61 9.27
C ALA A 57 4.37 -3.42 9.45
N ALA A 58 3.92 -2.18 9.67
CA ALA A 58 2.51 -1.87 9.80
C ALA A 58 1.75 -2.26 8.52
N GLY A 59 2.12 -1.70 7.37
CA GLY A 59 1.44 -1.95 6.09
C GLY A 59 1.51 -3.40 5.62
N GLY A 60 2.62 -4.10 5.92
CA GLY A 60 2.78 -5.52 5.62
C GLY A 60 1.90 -6.40 6.48
N LEU A 61 1.81 -6.11 7.78
CA LEU A 61 0.89 -6.80 8.68
C LEU A 61 -0.57 -6.51 8.30
N THR A 62 -0.93 -5.27 7.96
CA THR A 62 -2.31 -4.99 7.51
C THR A 62 -2.65 -5.76 6.25
N GLY A 63 -1.73 -5.85 5.28
CA GLY A 63 -1.93 -6.61 4.05
C GLY A 63 -1.96 -8.13 4.26
N ALA A 64 -1.24 -8.64 5.26
CA ALA A 64 -1.23 -10.06 5.63
C ALA A 64 -2.40 -10.49 6.52
N LEU A 65 -2.99 -9.55 7.27
CA LEU A 65 -4.11 -9.78 8.20
C LEU A 65 -5.48 -9.41 7.60
N THR A 66 -5.53 -8.88 6.38
CA THR A 66 -6.77 -8.50 5.69
C THR A 66 -7.00 -9.42 4.50
N ASP A 67 -8.18 -10.02 4.42
CA ASP A 67 -8.57 -10.94 3.35
C ASP A 67 -9.53 -10.27 2.34
N GLU A 68 -9.49 -10.71 1.09
CA GLU A 68 -10.37 -10.20 0.00
C GLU A 68 -11.85 -10.42 0.28
N ASP A 69 -12.17 -11.54 0.94
CA ASP A 69 -13.54 -11.95 1.26
C ASP A 69 -14.18 -11.10 2.36
N THR A 70 -13.43 -10.16 2.96
CA THR A 70 -13.97 -9.19 3.92
C THR A 70 -14.89 -8.17 3.24
N ILE A 71 -14.85 -8.06 1.91
CA ILE A 71 -15.75 -7.23 1.10
C ILE A 71 -16.56 -8.14 0.17
N ASP A 72 -17.64 -8.73 0.68
CA ASP A 72 -18.67 -9.37 -0.15
C ASP A 72 -19.47 -8.28 -0.89
N LEU A 73 -19.07 -7.99 -2.13
CA LEU A 73 -19.75 -7.02 -3.01
C LEU A 73 -21.03 -7.59 -3.62
N GLY A 74 -21.46 -8.80 -3.25
CA GLY A 74 -22.55 -9.51 -3.90
C GLY A 74 -22.21 -9.88 -5.35
N LYS A 75 -23.15 -10.55 -6.03
CA LYS A 75 -22.94 -10.96 -7.42
C LYS A 75 -22.93 -9.73 -8.34
N PRO A 76 -21.88 -9.54 -9.17
CA PRO A 76 -21.86 -8.44 -10.13
C PRO A 76 -23.01 -8.58 -11.13
N PHE A 77 -23.67 -7.46 -11.45
CA PHE A 77 -24.83 -7.45 -12.36
C PHE A 77 -24.45 -7.45 -13.85
N TRP A 78 -23.16 -7.51 -14.17
CA TRP A 78 -22.62 -7.33 -15.51
C TRP A 78 -22.01 -8.60 -16.12
N GLU A 79 -22.78 -9.69 -16.13
CA GLU A 79 -22.55 -10.74 -17.15
C GLU A 79 -23.04 -10.27 -18.53
#